data_AF-A0AAN6SXR2-F1
#
_entry.id   AF-A0AAN6SXR2-F1
#
_cell.length_a   1.000
_cell.length_b   1.000
_cell.length_c   1.000
_cell.angle_alpha   90.00
_cell.angle_beta   90.00
_cell.angle_gamma   90.00
#
_symmetry.space_group_name_H-M   'P 1'
#
loop_
_entity.id
_entity.type
_entity.pdbx_description
1 polymer ?
#
loop_
_entity_poly.entity_id
_entity_poly.type
_entity_poly.pdbx_seq_one_letter_code
_entity_poly.pdbx_strand_id
1 'polypeptide(L)'
;MAFSWQLIIISGFAVASLTANIVFLIGGMTPTTKDIALYRVNVTLLADGLQKLALLDSGHAADLPRAELPTYWYWGMSGICDVFQETGKTRCRRAFPPTQNLLGVLEESLRDRLSSDQEQLTNDTVASWRTALDNIDPSRLVDKEAKYAGQLKASVALAILACILNCATPLLAWWLLRRSTTWPSYILSLVSHVIAIVAGALALLAMRDGMHPLLDTSEHAGLAILVLFVGAGLPLAVPIIAVLLLCVLGVLSSSDSGRIDLVHKNRRLGTYRLNRV
;
A
#
# COMPACT_ATOMS: atom_id res chain seq x y z
N MET A 1 -6.87 9.78 -40.93
CA MET A 1 -6.58 10.10 -39.52
C MET A 1 -6.24 8.79 -38.80
N ALA A 2 -4.96 8.52 -38.54
CA ALA A 2 -4.57 7.33 -37.80
C ALA A 2 -4.98 7.55 -36.34
N PHE A 3 -6.10 6.95 -35.95
CA PHE A 3 -6.55 6.87 -34.57
C PHE A 3 -5.47 6.08 -33.82
N SER A 4 -4.60 6.78 -33.08
CA SER A 4 -3.40 6.15 -32.54
C SER A 4 -3.81 5.26 -31.37
N TRP A 5 -3.87 3.94 -31.60
CA TRP A 5 -4.11 2.91 -30.58
C TRP A 5 -3.29 3.11 -29.29
N GLN A 6 -2.13 3.75 -29.42
CA GLN A 6 -1.25 4.17 -28.33
C GLN A 6 -1.95 5.10 -27.32
N LEU A 7 -2.78 6.04 -27.78
CA LEU A 7 -3.56 6.93 -26.91
C LEU A 7 -4.59 6.16 -26.09
N ILE A 8 -5.28 5.19 -26.71
CA ILE A 8 -6.28 4.35 -26.03
C ILE A 8 -5.62 3.47 -24.97
N ILE A 9 -4.45 2.91 -25.28
CA ILE A 9 -3.65 2.10 -24.36
C ILE A 9 -3.18 2.97 -23.18
N ILE A 10 -2.49 4.09 -23.42
CA ILE A 10 -1.98 4.96 -22.35
C ILE A 10 -3.12 5.53 -21.47
N SER A 11 -4.21 6.01 -22.09
CA SER A 11 -5.35 6.57 -21.36
C SER A 11 -6.16 5.51 -20.61
N GLY A 12 -6.38 4.34 -21.21
CA GLY A 12 -7.07 3.23 -20.56
C GLY A 12 -6.35 2.75 -19.30
N PHE A 13 -5.01 2.66 -19.33
CA PHE A 13 -4.23 2.29 -18.16
C PHE A 13 -4.18 3.39 -17.10
N ALA A 14 -4.02 4.64 -17.51
CA ALA A 14 -4.11 5.77 -16.59
C ALA A 14 -5.47 5.80 -15.88
N VAL A 15 -6.57 5.53 -16.59
CA VAL A 15 -7.93 5.47 -16.02
C VAL A 15 -8.10 4.27 -15.08
N ALA A 16 -7.63 3.08 -15.44
CA ALA A 16 -7.72 1.90 -14.57
C ALA A 16 -6.89 2.07 -13.28
N SER A 17 -5.66 2.56 -13.43
CA SER A 17 -4.75 2.86 -12.32
C SER A 17 -5.31 3.98 -11.43
N LEU A 18 -5.86 5.04 -12.04
CA LEU A 18 -6.55 6.10 -11.32
C LEU A 18 -7.78 5.57 -10.57
N THR A 19 -8.58 4.70 -11.19
CA THR A 19 -9.76 4.10 -10.57
C THR A 19 -9.38 3.26 -9.36
N ALA A 20 -8.36 2.40 -9.47
CA ALA A 20 -7.87 1.60 -8.35
C ALA A 20 -7.37 2.47 -7.19
N ASN A 21 -6.62 3.53 -7.52
CA ASN A 21 -6.10 4.48 -6.56
C ASN A 21 -7.20 5.34 -5.90
N ILE A 22 -8.22 5.77 -6.65
CA ILE A 22 -9.39 6.48 -6.12
C ILE A 22 -10.20 5.55 -5.22
N VAL A 23 -10.43 4.29 -5.62
CA VAL A 23 -11.11 3.30 -4.76
C VAL A 23 -10.31 3.08 -3.48
N PHE A 24 -8.97 3.01 -3.56
CA PHE A 24 -8.10 2.94 -2.39
C PHE A 24 -8.22 4.19 -1.49
N LEU A 25 -8.20 5.39 -2.06
CA LEU A 25 -8.34 6.64 -1.30
C LEU A 25 -9.74 6.80 -0.69
N ILE A 26 -10.80 6.49 -1.45
CA ILE A 26 -12.18 6.49 -0.95
C ILE A 26 -12.32 5.45 0.15
N GLY A 27 -11.80 4.22 -0.03
CA GLY A 27 -11.73 3.22 1.03
C GLY A 27 -10.96 3.71 2.27
N GLY A 28 -9.91 4.51 2.05
CA GLY A 28 -9.15 5.21 3.08
C GLY A 28 -9.84 6.42 3.71
N MET A 29 -10.92 6.95 3.13
CA MET A 29 -11.69 8.07 3.70
C MET A 29 -13.08 7.66 4.20
N THR A 30 -13.58 6.49 3.79
CA THR A 30 -14.94 6.06 4.12
C THR A 30 -14.99 5.53 5.56
N PRO A 31 -15.96 5.96 6.38
CA PRO A 31 -16.10 5.53 7.78
C PRO A 31 -16.60 4.08 7.93
N THR A 32 -16.79 3.33 6.83
CA THR A 32 -17.19 1.91 6.82
C THR A 32 -16.00 1.00 7.06
N THR A 33 -15.19 1.31 8.07
CA THR A 33 -13.99 0.55 8.44
C THR A 33 -14.35 -0.87 8.90
N LYS A 34 -15.57 -1.10 9.40
CA LYS A 34 -16.08 -2.43 9.78
C LYS A 34 -16.27 -3.37 8.58
N ASP A 35 -16.82 -2.88 7.49
CA ASP A 35 -17.13 -3.70 6.29
C ASP A 35 -15.91 -3.87 5.37
N ILE A 36 -14.92 -2.98 5.49
CA ILE A 36 -13.70 -2.94 4.68
C ILE A 36 -12.46 -3.01 5.59
N ALA A 37 -12.54 -3.81 6.65
CA ALA A 37 -11.43 -3.99 7.59
C ALA A 37 -10.27 -4.72 6.90
N LEU A 38 -9.06 -4.20 7.09
CA LEU A 38 -7.81 -4.86 6.73
C LEU A 38 -7.59 -6.09 7.60
N TYR A 39 -7.84 -5.96 8.90
CA TYR A 39 -7.77 -7.04 9.86
C TYR A 39 -8.66 -6.74 11.07
N ARG A 40 -9.02 -7.82 11.76
CA ARG A 40 -9.78 -7.80 13.00
C ARG A 40 -8.90 -8.34 14.12
N VAL A 41 -8.95 -7.69 15.28
CA VAL A 41 -8.25 -8.10 16.50
C VAL A 41 -9.28 -8.42 17.56
N ASN A 42 -9.23 -9.63 18.12
CA ASN A 42 -10.01 -9.97 19.31
C ASN A 42 -9.26 -9.48 20.55
N VAL A 43 -9.88 -8.58 21.32
CA VAL A 43 -9.21 -7.92 22.45
C VAL A 43 -8.95 -8.89 23.59
N THR A 44 -9.79 -9.91 23.78
CA THR A 44 -9.54 -10.92 24.83
C THR A 44 -8.34 -11.79 24.50
N LEU A 45 -8.27 -12.29 23.26
CA LEU A 45 -7.12 -13.07 22.78
C LEU A 45 -5.85 -12.23 22.75
N LEU A 46 -5.96 -10.94 22.43
CA LEU A 46 -4.84 -10.02 22.50
C LEU A 46 -4.32 -9.87 23.93
N ALA A 47 -5.21 -9.64 24.89
CA ALA A 47 -4.86 -9.54 26.30
C ALA A 47 -4.21 -10.85 26.78
N ASP A 48 -4.82 -12.01 26.53
CA ASP A 48 -4.26 -13.33 26.88
C ASP A 48 -2.85 -13.53 26.29
N GLY A 49 -2.69 -13.15 25.03
CA GLY A 49 -1.42 -13.27 24.33
C GLY A 49 -0.33 -12.33 24.88
N LEU A 50 -0.69 -11.09 25.23
CA LEU A 50 0.21 -10.14 25.87
C LEU A 50 0.63 -10.60 27.26
N GLN A 51 -0.29 -11.15 28.06
CA GLN A 51 0.04 -11.75 29.36
C GLN A 51 1.05 -12.88 29.21
N LYS A 52 0.86 -13.75 28.22
CA LYS A 52 1.79 -14.84 27.92
C LYS A 52 3.15 -14.34 27.47
N LEU A 53 3.20 -13.28 26.65
CA LEU A 53 4.46 -12.65 26.23
C LEU A 53 5.20 -12.02 27.41
N ALA A 54 4.49 -11.27 28.25
CA ALA A 54 5.07 -10.65 29.45
C ALA A 54 5.62 -11.70 30.43
N LEU A 55 4.91 -12.82 30.60
CA LEU A 55 5.40 -13.95 31.41
C LEU A 55 6.68 -14.56 30.83
N LEU A 56 6.76 -14.71 29.51
CA LEU A 56 7.93 -15.27 28.83
C LEU A 56 9.16 -14.36 28.94
N ASP A 57 8.97 -13.04 28.83
CA ASP A 57 10.07 -12.08 28.76
C ASP A 57 10.52 -11.60 30.15
N SER A 58 9.59 -11.38 31.09
CA SER A 58 9.88 -10.82 32.42
C SER A 58 9.73 -11.82 33.59
N GLY A 59 9.18 -13.00 33.34
CA GLY A 59 8.85 -13.99 34.37
C GLY A 59 7.65 -13.63 35.25
N HIS A 60 6.99 -12.49 35.01
CA HIS A 60 5.84 -12.01 35.78
C HIS A 60 4.56 -12.02 34.95
N ALA A 61 3.50 -12.60 35.49
CA ALA A 61 2.16 -12.47 34.92
C ALA A 61 1.58 -11.10 35.33
N ALA A 62 1.34 -10.23 34.35
CA ALA A 62 0.55 -9.03 34.58
C ALA A 62 -0.93 -9.37 34.36
N ASP A 63 -1.80 -9.12 35.34
CA ASP A 63 -3.24 -9.29 35.14
C ASP A 63 -3.82 -8.09 34.38
N LEU A 64 -4.29 -8.34 33.15
CA LEU A 64 -4.82 -7.29 32.28
C LEU A 64 -6.33 -7.18 32.48
N PRO A 65 -6.84 -6.07 33.04
CA PRO A 65 -8.27 -5.84 33.17
C PRO A 65 -8.93 -5.81 31.78
N ARG A 66 -10.02 -6.59 31.64
CA ARG A 66 -10.77 -6.79 30.38
C ARG A 66 -12.16 -6.18 30.39
N ALA A 67 -12.67 -5.84 31.57
CA ALA A 67 -13.97 -5.20 31.72
C ALA A 67 -13.97 -3.86 30.97
N GLU A 68 -15.10 -3.52 30.33
CA GLU A 68 -15.31 -2.28 29.56
C GLU A 68 -14.54 -2.14 28.24
N LEU A 69 -13.72 -3.11 27.85
CA LEU A 69 -13.05 -3.12 26.54
C LEU A 69 -13.98 -3.67 25.43
N PRO A 70 -13.79 -3.22 24.18
CA PRO A 70 -14.53 -3.78 23.06
C PRO A 70 -14.15 -5.24 22.83
N THR A 71 -15.07 -6.02 22.27
CA THR A 71 -14.81 -7.42 21.91
C THR A 71 -13.83 -7.50 20.73
N TYR A 72 -13.98 -6.59 19.77
CA TYR A 72 -13.13 -6.54 18.58
C TYR A 72 -12.71 -5.12 18.21
N TRP A 73 -11.48 -5.00 17.75
CA TRP A 73 -11.00 -3.86 16.98
C TRP A 73 -10.91 -4.22 15.50
N TYR A 74 -11.65 -3.50 14.67
CA TYR A 74 -11.57 -3.59 13.22
C TYR A 74 -10.67 -2.48 12.72
N TRP A 75 -9.52 -2.85 12.17
CA TRP A 75 -8.56 -1.93 11.61
C TRP A 75 -8.79 -1.84 10.12
N GLY A 76 -9.11 -0.66 9.62
CA GLY A 76 -9.24 -0.41 8.18
C GLY A 76 -8.28 0.70 7.76
N MET A 77 -8.20 0.99 6.47
CA MET A 77 -7.32 2.05 5.99
C MET A 77 -7.70 3.44 6.54
N SER A 78 -8.99 3.65 6.81
CA SER A 78 -9.58 4.95 7.20
C SER A 78 -9.69 5.19 8.70
N GLY A 79 -9.37 4.20 9.52
CA GLY A 79 -9.58 4.28 10.95
C GLY A 79 -9.67 2.95 11.66
N ILE A 80 -10.23 3.00 12.86
CA ILE A 80 -10.40 1.85 13.75
C ILE A 80 -11.84 1.84 14.25
N CYS A 81 -12.53 0.70 14.17
CA CYS A 81 -13.83 0.51 14.78
C CYS A 81 -13.78 -0.43 15.98
N ASP A 82 -14.43 0.00 17.05
CA ASP A 82 -14.63 -0.74 18.28
C ASP A 82 -16.01 -1.39 18.25
N VAL A 83 -16.06 -2.70 18.41
CA VAL A 83 -17.32 -3.47 18.46
C VAL A 83 -17.51 -4.06 19.85
N PHE A 84 -18.53 -3.57 20.54
CA PHE A 84 -18.94 -4.04 21.87
C PHE A 84 -20.10 -5.02 21.71
N GLN A 85 -19.82 -6.33 21.60
CA GLN A 85 -20.86 -7.33 21.34
C GLN A 85 -21.96 -7.33 22.41
N GLU A 86 -21.57 -7.16 23.69
CA GLU A 86 -22.51 -7.16 24.82
C GLU A 86 -23.58 -6.07 24.74
N THR A 87 -23.28 -4.95 24.08
CA THR A 87 -24.22 -3.82 23.94
C THR A 87 -24.71 -3.61 22.51
N GLY A 88 -24.21 -4.39 21.54
CA GLY A 88 -24.46 -4.20 20.12
C GLY A 88 -23.93 -2.87 19.53
N LYS A 89 -23.19 -2.07 20.32
CA LYS A 89 -22.69 -0.76 19.90
C LYS A 89 -21.41 -0.92 19.07
N THR A 90 -21.34 -0.22 17.95
CA THR A 90 -20.14 -0.04 17.15
C THR A 90 -19.74 1.43 17.15
N ARG A 91 -18.48 1.74 17.46
CA ARG A 91 -17.93 3.09 17.39
C ARG A 91 -16.76 3.09 16.42
N CYS A 92 -16.71 4.03 15.49
CA CYS A 92 -15.66 4.10 14.49
C CYS A 92 -14.96 5.45 14.56
N ARG A 93 -13.64 5.40 14.72
CA ARG A 93 -12.76 6.55 14.83
C ARG A 93 -12.03 6.72 13.50
N ARG A 94 -12.09 7.91 12.91
CA ARG A 94 -11.36 8.20 11.68
C ARG A 94 -9.90 8.49 12.01
N ALA A 95 -9.00 7.75 11.38
CA ALA A 95 -7.56 7.96 11.45
C ALA A 95 -6.94 7.47 10.14
N PHE A 96 -6.34 8.38 9.36
CA PHE A 96 -5.75 8.05 8.06
C PHE A 96 -4.29 8.54 7.97
N PRO A 97 -3.30 7.64 7.87
CA PRO A 97 -3.37 6.21 8.18
C PRO A 97 -3.52 5.96 9.70
N PRO A 98 -4.14 4.84 10.13
CA PRO A 98 -4.23 4.49 11.55
C PRO A 98 -2.86 4.00 12.05
N THR A 99 -2.13 4.90 12.70
CA THR A 99 -0.77 4.65 13.24
C THR A 99 -0.72 4.76 14.76
N GLN A 100 -1.88 4.69 15.41
CA GLN A 100 -2.00 4.68 16.86
C GLN A 100 -1.36 3.41 17.42
N ASN A 101 -0.61 3.55 18.52
CA ASN A 101 -0.08 2.44 19.29
C ASN A 101 -1.20 1.75 20.10
N LEU A 102 -0.89 0.59 20.69
CA LEU A 102 -1.88 -0.19 21.43
C LEU A 102 -2.50 0.60 22.58
N LEU A 103 -1.67 1.32 23.34
CA LEU A 103 -2.11 2.13 24.47
C LEU A 103 -3.04 3.28 24.03
N GLY A 104 -2.73 3.95 22.92
CA GLY A 104 -3.59 5.01 22.39
C GLY A 104 -4.95 4.48 21.95
N VAL A 105 -4.98 3.31 21.29
CA VAL A 105 -6.24 2.66 20.89
C VAL A 105 -7.07 2.28 22.12
N LEU A 106 -6.42 1.71 23.14
CA LEU A 106 -7.03 1.31 24.41
C LEU A 106 -7.62 2.51 25.17
N GLU A 107 -6.82 3.54 25.41
CA GLU A 107 -7.22 4.75 26.13
C GLU A 107 -8.45 5.38 25.49
N GLU A 108 -8.43 5.50 24.16
CA GLU A 108 -9.52 6.16 23.46
C GLU A 108 -10.74 5.24 23.28
N SER A 109 -10.59 3.91 23.22
CA SER A 109 -11.72 2.97 23.33
C SER A 109 -12.41 3.06 24.69
N LEU A 110 -11.63 3.20 25.77
CA LEU A 110 -12.15 3.37 27.12
C LEU A 110 -12.83 4.73 27.27
N ARG A 111 -12.24 5.81 26.75
CA ARG A 111 -12.81 7.16 26.77
C ARG A 111 -14.12 7.28 25.98
N ASP A 112 -14.26 6.52 24.89
CA ASP A 112 -15.50 6.46 24.12
C ASP A 112 -16.61 5.68 24.84
N ARG A 113 -16.24 4.79 25.77
CA ARG A 113 -17.15 3.91 26.51
C ARG A 113 -17.56 4.50 27.86
N LEU A 114 -16.58 5.00 28.59
CA LEU A 114 -16.67 5.54 29.94
C LEU A 114 -16.82 7.06 29.84
N SER A 115 -17.81 7.62 30.52
CA SER A 115 -17.96 9.09 30.57
C SER A 115 -16.80 9.73 31.33
N SER A 116 -16.68 11.07 31.24
CA SER A 116 -15.68 11.86 32.00
C SER A 116 -15.67 11.55 33.50
N ASP A 117 -16.81 11.11 34.04
CA ASP A 117 -16.97 10.84 35.47
C ASP A 117 -16.27 9.54 35.92
N GLN A 118 -15.79 8.74 34.97
CA GLN A 118 -15.08 7.47 35.19
C GLN A 118 -13.61 7.55 34.72
N GLU A 119 -13.06 8.77 34.60
CA GLU A 119 -11.69 9.01 34.16
C GLU A 119 -10.64 8.30 35.02
N GLN A 120 -10.89 8.15 36.32
CA GLN A 120 -10.04 7.37 37.23
C GLN A 120 -9.92 5.91 36.79
N LEU A 121 -11.04 5.28 36.41
CA LEU A 121 -11.09 3.88 35.97
C LEU A 121 -10.33 3.70 34.64
N THR A 122 -10.49 4.67 33.72
CA THR A 122 -9.73 4.70 32.46
C THR A 122 -8.23 4.77 32.73
N ASN A 123 -7.80 5.68 33.60
CA ASN A 123 -6.38 5.85 33.94
C ASN A 123 -5.79 4.60 34.60
N ASP A 124 -6.50 3.97 35.52
CA ASP A 124 -6.07 2.75 36.21
C ASP A 124 -5.93 1.57 35.22
N THR A 125 -6.90 1.43 34.32
CA THR A 125 -6.89 0.40 33.27
C THR A 125 -5.72 0.61 32.30
N VAL A 126 -5.52 1.84 31.82
CA VAL A 126 -4.41 2.20 30.92
C VAL A 126 -3.06 2.00 31.62
N ALA A 127 -2.96 2.32 32.91
CA ALA A 127 -1.74 2.10 33.70
C ALA A 127 -1.39 0.61 33.82
N SER A 128 -2.38 -0.25 34.13
CA SER A 128 -2.16 -1.70 34.19
C SER A 128 -1.67 -2.27 32.86
N TRP A 129 -2.31 -1.84 31.76
CA TRP A 129 -1.85 -2.21 30.41
C TRP A 129 -0.44 -1.70 30.11
N ARG A 130 -0.13 -0.45 30.46
CA ARG A 130 1.23 0.10 30.28
C ARG A 130 2.26 -0.74 31.03
N THR A 131 2.02 -1.06 32.29
CA THR A 131 2.95 -1.90 33.07
C THR A 131 3.14 -3.28 32.45
N ALA A 132 2.09 -3.89 31.89
CA ALA A 132 2.22 -5.16 31.19
C ALA A 132 3.06 -5.05 29.91
N LEU A 133 2.89 -3.97 29.14
CA LEU A 133 3.65 -3.73 27.90
C LEU A 133 5.12 -3.37 28.17
N ASP A 134 5.40 -2.64 29.25
CA ASP A 134 6.76 -2.29 29.67
C ASP A 134 7.58 -3.53 30.08
N ASN A 135 6.91 -4.63 30.45
CA ASN A 135 7.52 -5.91 30.78
C ASN A 135 7.76 -6.82 29.56
N ILE A 136 7.39 -6.38 28.35
CA ILE A 136 7.64 -7.11 27.10
C ILE A 136 8.90 -6.56 26.45
N ASP A 137 9.70 -7.42 25.83
CA ASP A 137 10.90 -6.98 25.09
C ASP A 137 10.49 -5.93 24.02
N PRO A 138 11.10 -4.72 24.02
CA PRO A 138 10.74 -3.65 23.09
C PRO A 138 10.91 -4.07 21.63
N SER A 139 11.81 -5.01 21.32
CA SER A 139 12.01 -5.53 19.96
C SER A 139 10.81 -6.31 19.42
N ARG A 140 9.96 -6.83 20.31
CA ARG A 140 8.77 -7.61 19.97
C ARG A 140 7.55 -6.75 19.73
N LEU A 141 7.45 -5.61 20.40
CA LEU A 141 6.27 -4.74 20.37
C LEU A 141 6.60 -3.33 19.85
N VAL A 142 7.35 -2.54 20.61
CA VAL A 142 7.62 -1.12 20.31
C VAL A 142 8.30 -0.94 18.95
N ASP A 143 9.31 -1.74 18.64
CA ASP A 143 10.01 -1.69 17.36
C ASP A 143 9.11 -2.09 16.19
N LYS A 144 8.19 -3.03 16.41
CA LYS A 144 7.22 -3.46 15.40
C LYS A 144 6.17 -2.39 15.16
N GLU A 145 5.62 -1.79 16.21
CA GLU A 145 4.69 -0.66 16.10
C GLU A 145 5.31 0.52 15.35
N ALA A 146 6.56 0.86 15.65
CA ALA A 146 7.29 1.92 14.95
C ALA A 146 7.49 1.58 13.46
N LYS A 147 7.86 0.33 13.14
CA LYS A 147 7.99 -0.15 11.75
C LYS A 147 6.65 -0.12 11.01
N TYR A 148 5.57 -0.61 11.63
CA TYR A 148 4.21 -0.53 11.09
C TYR A 148 3.84 0.92 10.76
N ALA A 149 4.00 1.84 11.71
CA ALA A 149 3.68 3.24 11.52
C ALA A 149 4.49 3.89 10.38
N GLY A 150 5.80 3.60 10.32
CA GLY A 150 6.68 4.10 9.26
C GLY A 150 6.32 3.56 7.88
N GLN A 151 6.14 2.24 7.77
CA GLN A 151 5.83 1.56 6.51
C GLN A 151 4.43 1.94 5.99
N LEU A 152 3.43 2.08 6.87
CA LEU A 152 2.08 2.47 6.49
C LEU A 152 2.02 3.93 6.02
N LYS A 153 2.72 4.85 6.71
CA LYS A 153 2.84 6.26 6.27
C LYS A 153 3.53 6.36 4.90
N ALA A 154 4.62 5.60 4.71
CA ALA A 154 5.32 5.54 3.43
C ALA A 154 4.44 4.96 2.32
N SER A 155 3.70 3.89 2.59
CA SER A 155 2.74 3.29 1.65
C SER A 155 1.70 4.32 1.20
N VAL A 156 1.05 5.01 2.15
CA VAL A 156 0.04 6.03 1.82
C VAL A 156 0.63 7.19 1.02
N ALA A 157 1.81 7.69 1.40
CA ALA A 157 2.48 8.76 0.67
C ALA A 157 2.79 8.38 -0.79
N LEU A 158 3.30 7.16 -1.00
CA LEU A 158 3.56 6.63 -2.35
C LEU A 158 2.28 6.41 -3.14
N ALA A 159 1.19 5.95 -2.50
CA ALA A 159 -0.10 5.84 -3.16
C ALA A 159 -0.63 7.20 -3.62
N ILE A 160 -0.56 8.24 -2.77
CA ILE A 160 -0.93 9.62 -3.14
C ILE A 160 -0.07 10.12 -4.31
N LEU A 161 1.24 9.85 -4.28
CA LEU A 161 2.15 10.23 -5.36
C LEU A 161 1.78 9.53 -6.67
N ALA A 162 1.46 8.23 -6.63
CA ALA A 162 0.98 7.48 -7.78
C ALA A 162 -0.33 8.06 -8.33
N CYS A 163 -1.28 8.47 -7.48
CA CYS A 163 -2.49 9.17 -7.92
C CYS A 163 -2.17 10.44 -8.71
N ILE A 164 -1.29 11.28 -8.17
CA ILE A 164 -0.92 12.56 -8.79
C ILE A 164 -0.27 12.29 -10.16
N LEU A 165 0.65 11.32 -10.24
CA LEU A 165 1.31 10.93 -11.48
C LEU A 165 0.32 10.36 -12.51
N ASN A 166 -0.64 9.54 -12.07
CA ASN A 166 -1.69 9.01 -12.94
C ASN A 166 -2.60 10.11 -13.51
N CYS A 167 -2.92 11.15 -12.74
CA CYS A 167 -3.66 12.32 -13.22
C CYS A 167 -2.82 13.17 -14.20
N ALA A 168 -1.52 13.32 -13.94
CA ALA A 168 -0.62 14.11 -14.79
C ALA A 168 -0.29 13.41 -16.12
N THR A 169 -0.23 12.07 -16.14
CA THR A 169 0.16 11.26 -17.31
C THR A 169 -0.68 11.53 -18.57
N PRO A 170 -2.03 11.55 -18.56
CA PRO A 170 -2.82 11.84 -19.76
C PRO A 170 -2.67 13.29 -20.24
N LEU A 171 -2.54 14.25 -19.31
CA LEU A 171 -2.29 15.67 -19.64
C LEU A 171 -0.93 15.84 -20.33
N LEU A 172 0.10 15.19 -19.79
CA LEU A 172 1.44 15.24 -20.37
C LEU A 172 1.50 14.50 -21.71
N ALA A 173 0.86 13.33 -21.81
CA ALA A 173 0.78 12.56 -23.06
C ALA A 173 0.11 13.38 -24.17
N TRP A 174 -1.02 14.05 -23.88
CA TRP A 174 -1.70 14.93 -24.83
C TRP A 174 -0.79 16.07 -25.34
N TRP A 175 -0.05 16.72 -24.44
CA TRP A 175 0.85 17.82 -24.80
C TRP A 175 2.07 17.34 -25.60
N LEU A 176 2.64 16.20 -25.22
CA LEU A 176 3.82 15.60 -25.86
C LEU A 176 3.52 14.99 -27.23
N LEU A 177 2.31 14.45 -27.43
CA LEU A 177 1.82 14.01 -28.75
C LEU A 177 1.81 15.15 -29.77
N ARG A 178 1.56 16.39 -29.33
CA ARG A 178 1.66 17.58 -30.22
C ARG A 178 3.10 17.95 -30.59
N ARG A 179 4.10 17.46 -29.85
CA ARG A 179 5.54 17.72 -30.07
C ARG A 179 6.31 16.53 -30.66
N SER A 180 5.62 15.49 -31.14
CA SER A 180 6.22 14.28 -31.73
C SER A 180 7.13 13.45 -30.78
N THR A 181 7.09 13.69 -29.47
CA THR A 181 7.95 13.00 -28.49
C THR A 181 7.11 12.16 -27.54
N THR A 182 6.88 10.88 -27.87
CA THR A 182 6.00 9.99 -27.08
C THR A 182 6.71 9.23 -25.97
N TRP A 183 8.04 9.20 -25.97
CA TRP A 183 8.85 8.44 -25.01
C TRP A 183 8.67 8.87 -23.54
N PRO A 184 8.61 10.18 -23.19
CA PRO A 184 8.49 10.60 -21.79
C PRO A 184 7.17 10.19 -21.13
N SER A 185 6.07 10.06 -21.88
CA SER A 185 4.78 9.63 -21.31
C SER A 185 4.75 8.16 -20.93
N TYR A 186 5.47 7.29 -21.65
CA TYR A 186 5.60 5.88 -21.27
C TYR A 186 6.45 5.70 -20.00
N ILE A 187 7.53 6.47 -19.88
CA ILE A 187 8.40 6.45 -18.69
C ILE A 187 7.63 6.93 -17.47
N LEU A 188 6.89 8.04 -17.57
CA LEU A 188 6.09 8.55 -16.46
C LEU A 188 5.02 7.56 -16.02
N SER A 189 4.35 6.91 -16.98
CA SER A 189 3.40 5.84 -16.70
C SER A 189 4.08 4.68 -15.98
N LEU A 190 5.22 4.18 -16.47
CA LEU A 190 5.98 3.10 -15.83
C LEU A 190 6.36 3.46 -14.38
N VAL A 191 6.88 4.66 -14.16
CA VAL A 191 7.28 5.14 -12.82
C VAL A 191 6.08 5.18 -11.87
N SER A 192 4.93 5.70 -12.31
CA SER A 192 3.70 5.71 -11.51
C SER A 192 3.28 4.31 -11.06
N HIS A 193 3.36 3.33 -11.96
CA HIS A 193 3.00 1.95 -11.67
C HIS A 193 3.99 1.27 -10.72
N VAL A 194 5.30 1.50 -10.89
CA VAL A 194 6.31 1.00 -9.96
C VAL A 194 6.09 1.57 -8.56
N ILE A 195 5.81 2.86 -8.44
CA ILE A 195 5.49 3.52 -7.17
C ILE A 195 4.25 2.87 -6.53
N ALA A 196 3.21 2.59 -7.31
CA ALA A 196 2.00 1.93 -6.82
C ALA A 196 2.25 0.50 -6.31
N ILE A 197 3.11 -0.29 -6.98
CA ILE A 197 3.51 -1.61 -6.44
C ILE A 197 4.25 -1.45 -5.12
N VAL A 198 5.24 -0.55 -5.07
CA VAL A 198 6.04 -0.35 -3.86
C VAL A 198 5.13 0.09 -2.70
N ALA A 199 4.14 0.93 -2.96
CA ALA A 199 3.12 1.31 -1.98
C ALA A 199 2.32 0.09 -1.47
N GLY A 200 1.88 -0.79 -2.36
CA GLY A 200 1.17 -2.03 -2.00
C GLY A 200 2.05 -3.03 -1.24
N ALA A 201 3.31 -3.19 -1.64
CA ALA A 201 4.27 -4.05 -0.94
C ALA A 201 4.56 -3.53 0.48
N LEU A 202 4.73 -2.21 0.64
CA LEU A 202 4.89 -1.60 1.96
C LEU A 202 3.64 -1.76 2.83
N ALA A 203 2.43 -1.71 2.25
CA ALA A 203 1.20 -1.98 3.01
C ALA A 203 1.17 -3.42 3.56
N LEU A 204 1.61 -4.42 2.77
CA LEU A 204 1.72 -5.80 3.23
C LEU A 204 2.78 -5.98 4.32
N LEU A 205 3.95 -5.36 4.14
CA LEU A 205 5.00 -5.39 5.14
C LEU A 205 4.52 -4.73 6.43
N ALA A 206 3.81 -3.60 6.32
CA ALA A 206 3.22 -2.94 7.46
C ALA A 206 2.28 -3.90 8.20
N MET A 207 1.39 -4.59 7.47
CA MET A 207 0.51 -5.58 8.10
C MET A 207 1.31 -6.65 8.86
N ARG A 208 2.38 -7.20 8.27
CA ARG A 208 3.25 -8.17 8.94
C ARG A 208 3.91 -7.62 10.22
N ASP A 209 4.20 -6.33 10.27
CA ASP A 209 4.79 -5.66 11.44
C ASP A 209 3.74 -5.04 12.38
N GLY A 210 2.44 -5.19 12.08
CA GLY A 210 1.34 -4.69 12.92
C GLY A 210 1.13 -5.51 14.20
N MET A 211 0.03 -5.24 14.91
CA MET A 211 -0.33 -5.91 16.17
C MET A 211 -0.92 -7.31 15.99
N HIS A 212 -1.53 -7.59 14.84
CA HIS A 212 -2.26 -8.84 14.58
C HIS A 212 -1.38 -10.10 14.41
N PRO A 213 -0.17 -10.05 13.80
CA PRO A 213 0.71 -11.21 13.68
C PRO A 213 1.52 -11.49 14.95
N LEU A 214 1.48 -10.58 15.94
CA LEU A 214 2.12 -10.79 17.24
C LEU A 214 1.50 -11.96 18.01
N LEU A 215 0.24 -12.31 17.73
CA LEU A 215 -0.53 -13.27 18.55
C LEU A 215 -1.35 -14.31 17.77
N ASP A 216 -1.15 -14.43 16.45
CA ASP A 216 -1.90 -15.38 15.61
C ASP A 216 -3.43 -15.21 15.73
N THR A 217 -3.89 -13.99 16.07
CA THR A 217 -5.29 -13.66 16.37
C THR A 217 -6.09 -13.16 15.16
N SER A 218 -5.50 -13.20 13.96
CA SER A 218 -6.09 -12.61 12.77
C SER A 218 -7.15 -13.53 12.14
N GLU A 219 -8.40 -13.29 12.52
CA GLU A 219 -9.54 -13.71 11.69
C GLU A 219 -9.65 -12.77 10.47
N HIS A 220 -9.02 -13.21 9.38
CA HIS A 220 -9.15 -12.73 7.99
C HIS A 220 -8.47 -11.38 7.63
N ALA A 221 -7.58 -11.46 6.64
CA ALA A 221 -7.10 -10.33 5.85
C ALA A 221 -8.07 -10.11 4.67
N GLY A 222 -9.03 -9.20 4.82
CA GLY A 222 -10.11 -9.00 3.87
C GLY A 222 -9.71 -8.16 2.66
N LEU A 223 -10.13 -8.59 1.46
CA LEU A 223 -10.45 -7.90 0.18
C LEU A 223 -9.69 -6.61 -0.24
N ALA A 224 -9.38 -5.69 0.65
CA ALA A 224 -8.62 -4.46 0.39
C ALA A 224 -7.18 -4.73 -0.10
N ILE A 225 -6.52 -5.78 0.40
CA ILE A 225 -5.22 -6.24 -0.11
C ILE A 225 -5.35 -6.70 -1.58
N LEU A 226 -6.43 -7.44 -1.88
CA LEU A 226 -6.74 -7.87 -3.25
C LEU A 226 -7.00 -6.67 -4.17
N VAL A 227 -7.71 -5.63 -3.72
CA VAL A 227 -7.94 -4.41 -4.52
C VAL A 227 -6.63 -3.65 -4.79
N LEU A 228 -5.74 -3.56 -3.80
CA LEU A 228 -4.40 -2.97 -3.97
C LEU A 228 -3.54 -3.76 -4.98
N PHE A 229 -3.56 -5.10 -4.90
CA PHE A 229 -2.75 -5.97 -5.78
C PHE A 229 -3.33 -6.11 -7.18
N VAL A 230 -4.64 -6.29 -7.32
CA VAL A 230 -5.31 -6.42 -8.62
C VAL A 230 -5.32 -5.06 -9.34
N GLY A 231 -5.48 -3.97 -8.61
CA GLY A 231 -5.43 -2.61 -9.13
C GLY A 231 -4.04 -2.15 -9.59
N ALA A 232 -2.97 -2.58 -8.91
CA ALA A 232 -1.60 -2.25 -9.28
C ALA A 232 -0.96 -3.26 -10.26
N GLY A 233 -1.29 -4.54 -10.18
CA GLY A 233 -0.63 -5.62 -10.92
C GLY A 233 -1.05 -5.76 -12.39
N LEU A 234 -2.35 -5.69 -12.70
CA LEU A 234 -2.84 -5.76 -14.08
C LEU A 234 -2.25 -4.69 -15.02
N PRO A 235 -2.11 -3.42 -14.60
CA PRO A 235 -1.58 -2.39 -15.48
C PRO A 235 -0.04 -2.38 -15.60
N LEU A 236 0.72 -3.27 -14.95
CA LEU A 236 2.18 -3.41 -15.16
C LEU A 236 2.57 -4.35 -16.31
N ALA A 237 1.77 -5.39 -16.56
CA ALA A 237 2.10 -6.36 -17.60
C ALA A 237 2.21 -5.68 -18.97
N VAL A 238 1.33 -4.72 -19.26
CA VAL A 238 1.24 -4.10 -20.59
C VAL A 238 2.32 -3.04 -20.87
N PRO A 239 2.67 -2.09 -19.99
CA PRO A 239 3.80 -1.18 -20.23
C PRO A 239 5.14 -1.91 -20.25
N ILE A 240 5.32 -2.98 -19.45
CA ILE A 240 6.51 -3.85 -19.56
C ILE A 240 6.55 -4.51 -20.94
N ILE A 241 5.44 -5.09 -21.39
CA ILE A 241 5.35 -5.69 -22.74
C ILE A 241 5.58 -4.63 -23.83
N ALA A 242 5.04 -3.42 -23.68
CA ALA A 242 5.20 -2.34 -24.64
C ALA A 242 6.64 -1.80 -24.71
N VAL A 243 7.30 -1.63 -23.56
CA VAL A 243 8.72 -1.25 -23.48
C VAL A 243 9.60 -2.36 -24.03
N LEU A 244 9.33 -3.62 -23.70
CA LEU A 244 10.05 -4.78 -24.26
C LEU A 244 9.87 -4.86 -25.78
N LEU A 245 8.66 -4.70 -26.29
CA LEU A 245 8.39 -4.65 -27.74
C LEU A 245 9.11 -3.49 -28.42
N LEU A 246 9.12 -2.30 -27.81
CA LEU A 246 9.86 -1.14 -28.33
C LEU A 246 11.37 -1.35 -28.30
N CYS A 247 11.92 -1.97 -27.26
CA CYS A 247 13.33 -2.34 -27.19
C CYS A 247 13.70 -3.38 -28.25
N VAL A 248 12.89 -4.43 -28.43
CA VAL A 248 13.13 -5.47 -29.44
C VAL A 248 13.02 -4.89 -30.86
N LEU A 249 11.99 -4.06 -31.13
CA LEU A 249 11.82 -3.40 -32.43
C LEU A 249 12.90 -2.32 -32.69
N GLY A 250 13.35 -1.61 -31.66
CA GLY A 250 14.46 -0.66 -31.75
C GLY A 250 15.80 -1.32 -32.04
N VAL A 251 16.07 -2.48 -31.43
CA VAL A 251 17.25 -3.31 -31.71
C VAL A 251 17.20 -3.88 -33.13
N LEU A 252 16.03 -4.31 -33.60
CA LEU A 252 15.85 -4.77 -34.99
C LEU A 252 16.06 -3.64 -36.01
N SER A 253 15.54 -2.44 -35.74
CA SER A 253 15.74 -1.26 -36.59
C SER A 253 17.21 -0.79 -36.63
N SER A 254 17.91 -0.83 -35.48
CA SER A 254 19.35 -0.57 -35.40
C SER A 254 20.18 -1.61 -36.17
N SER A 255 19.75 -2.87 -36.18
CA SER A 255 20.44 -3.95 -36.89
C SER A 255 20.29 -3.85 -38.42
N ASP A 256 19.15 -3.35 -38.90
CA ASP A 256 18.92 -3.16 -40.35
C ASP A 256 19.64 -1.91 -40.88
N SER A 257 19.66 -0.82 -40.12
CA SER A 257 20.37 0.40 -40.52
C SER A 257 21.89 0.17 -40.67
N GLY A 258 22.48 -0.66 -39.79
CA GLY A 258 23.89 -1.08 -39.91
C GLY A 258 24.17 -2.00 -41.10
N ARG A 259 23.19 -2.78 -41.57
CA ARG A 259 23.32 -3.63 -42.76
C ARG A 259 23.22 -2.84 -44.07
N ILE A 260 22.35 -1.83 -44.12
CA ILE A 260 22.18 -1.00 -45.32
C ILE A 260 23.43 -0.16 -45.58
N ASP A 261 24.08 0.35 -44.54
CA ASP A 261 25.33 1.14 -44.70
C ASP A 261 26.53 0.27 -45.14
N LEU A 262 26.60 -0.98 -44.67
CA LEU A 262 27.63 -1.94 -45.11
C LEU A 262 27.44 -2.39 -46.57
N VAL A 263 26.19 -2.57 -47.01
CA VAL A 263 25.87 -2.89 -48.42
C VAL A 263 26.16 -1.70 -49.33
N HIS A 264 25.87 -0.47 -48.91
CA HIS A 264 26.20 0.73 -49.69
C HIS A 264 27.70 1.01 -49.78
N LYS A 265 28.47 0.69 -48.73
CA LYS A 265 29.93 0.83 -48.72
C LYS A 265 30.62 -0.21 -49.60
N ASN A 266 30.14 -1.46 -49.63
CA ASN A 266 30.66 -2.50 -50.53
C ASN A 266 30.30 -2.25 -52.01
N ARG A 267 29.12 -1.66 -52.30
CA ARG A 267 28.76 -1.29 -53.69
C ARG A 267 29.65 -0.19 -54.27
N ARG A 268 30.15 0.73 -53.44
CA ARG A 268 31.10 1.76 -53.89
C ARG A 268 32.52 1.24 -54.12
N LEU A 269 32.92 0.14 -53.47
CA LEU A 269 34.25 -0.46 -53.68
C LEU A 269 34.29 -1.39 -54.91
N GLY A 270 33.16 -1.96 -55.32
CA GLY A 270 33.07 -2.80 -56.52
C GLY A 270 33.15 -2.05 -57.86
N THR A 271 32.76 -0.76 -57.90
CA THR A 271 32.71 0.02 -59.14
C THR A 271 34.05 0.65 -59.55
N TYR A 272 35.07 0.67 -58.69
CA TYR A 272 36.40 1.19 -59.05
C TYR A 272 37.35 0.16 -59.67
N ARG A 273 36.92 -1.10 -59.85
CA ARG A 273 37.79 -2.18 -60.35
C ARG A 273 37.56 -2.60 -61.81
N LEU A 274 36.70 -1.90 -62.56
CA LEU A 274 36.33 -2.28 -63.93
C LEU A 274 36.72 -1.28 -65.04
N ASN A 275 37.38 -0.16 -64.72
CA ASN A 275 37.88 0.80 -65.72
C ASN A 275 39.41 0.88 -65.76
N ARG A 276 40.06 -0.28 -65.89
CA ARG A 276 41.51 -0.33 -66.18
C ARG A 276 41.87 -1.57 -66.99
N VAL A 277 41.46 -1.59 -68.25
CA VAL A 277 42.10 -2.34 -69.35
C VAL A 277 42.05 -1.45 -70.58
#